data_AF-A0A952UVD0-F1
#
_entry.id   AF-A0A952UVD0-F1
#
_cell.length_a   1.000
_cell.length_b   1.000
_cell.length_c   1.000
_cell.angle_alpha   90.00
_cell.angle_beta   90.00
_cell.angle_gamma   90.00
#
_symmetry.space_group_name_H-M   'P 1'
#
loop_
_entity.id
_entity.type
_entity.pdbx_description
1 polymer ?
#
loop_
_entity_poly.entity_id
_entity_poly.type
_entity_poly.pdbx_seq_one_letter_code
_entity_poly.pdbx_strand_id
1 'polypeptide(L)'
;MRVTWFVLVLVPLSLGCGSSFAREDAGGASGAGGAGASGGAGANGGAGASGGAGGSSAAGGTGGGFSGSGGVGGEVSFSSCERPSDCVVTHRTCCGACGQATAEDRVAVHRDRVDGYREYACRDDLGTCPGCFGDPDPYLVATCVHGESGGQCAVIDLRATDGTSCSTGTDCRVRLNTCCNCGVATDDNVVAVNRGGSEQLDTQLCEDICKELDPCVTVPDFSGYGSACDQGQCIITPVPIPGADRP
;
A
#
# COMPACT_ATOMS: atom_id res chain seq x y z
N MET A 1 -33.06 19.07 39.22
CA MET A 1 -32.30 20.21 38.66
C MET A 1 -30.83 19.96 38.93
N ARG A 2 -30.07 19.48 37.93
CA ARG A 2 -28.62 19.24 38.07
C ARG A 2 -27.90 20.41 37.41
N VAL A 3 -27.15 21.15 38.23
CA VAL A 3 -26.41 22.34 37.84
C VAL A 3 -25.09 21.87 37.22
N THR A 4 -24.99 21.94 35.90
CA THR A 4 -23.76 21.65 35.17
C THR A 4 -22.86 22.88 35.25
N TRP A 5 -21.78 22.78 36.03
CA TRP A 5 -20.74 23.80 36.10
C TRP A 5 -19.92 23.78 34.80
N PHE A 6 -20.04 24.84 34.01
CA PHE A 6 -19.12 25.14 32.91
C PHE A 6 -17.79 25.62 33.50
N VAL A 7 -16.76 24.76 33.47
CA VAL A 7 -15.38 25.19 33.70
C VAL A 7 -14.87 25.79 32.40
N LEU A 8 -14.86 27.11 32.34
CA LEU A 8 -14.28 27.92 31.28
C LEU A 8 -12.75 27.87 31.43
N VAL A 9 -12.09 27.02 30.63
CA VAL A 9 -10.63 26.97 30.57
C VAL A 9 -10.15 28.13 29.69
N LEU A 10 -9.64 29.17 30.34
CA LEU A 10 -8.92 30.28 29.73
C LEU A 10 -7.55 29.78 29.25
N VAL A 11 -7.40 29.59 27.94
CA VAL A 11 -6.11 29.31 27.31
C VAL A 11 -5.34 30.65 27.19
N PRO A 12 -4.16 30.80 27.81
CA PRO A 12 -3.35 31.98 27.64
C PRO A 12 -2.75 31.99 26.22
N LEU A 13 -3.16 32.96 25.40
CA LEU A 13 -2.43 33.35 24.20
C LEU A 13 -1.08 33.95 24.60
N SER A 14 -0.01 33.17 24.46
CA SER A 14 1.36 33.69 24.44
C SER A 14 1.64 34.33 23.09
N LEU A 15 1.42 35.65 23.00
CA LEU A 15 2.03 36.49 21.97
C LEU A 15 3.56 36.45 22.15
N GLY A 16 4.23 35.64 21.33
CA GLY A 16 5.69 35.64 21.19
C GLY A 16 6.15 36.55 20.06
N CYS A 17 6.78 37.67 20.42
CA CYS A 17 7.53 38.53 19.52
C CYS A 17 8.84 37.87 19.04
N GLY A 18 9.10 37.96 17.72
CA GLY A 18 10.36 38.37 17.10
C GLY A 18 11.68 37.66 17.46
N SER A 19 12.27 36.99 16.47
CA SER A 19 13.71 37.17 16.17
C SER A 19 13.99 36.84 14.71
N SER A 20 14.41 37.87 13.97
CA SER A 20 14.96 37.78 12.63
C SER A 20 16.38 37.23 12.72
N PHE A 21 16.66 36.10 12.06
CA PHE A 21 18.03 35.67 11.80
C PHE A 21 18.29 35.82 10.31
N ALA A 22 19.05 36.86 9.96
CA ALA A 22 19.77 36.91 8.69
C ALA A 22 20.76 35.76 8.68
N ARG A 23 20.71 34.90 7.66
CA ARG A 23 21.73 33.88 7.43
C ARG A 23 22.59 34.34 6.26
N GLU A 24 23.83 34.66 6.60
CA GLU A 24 24.90 35.06 5.70
C GLU A 24 25.26 33.91 4.75
N ASP A 25 25.39 34.27 3.47
CA ASP A 25 26.00 33.47 2.42
C ASP A 25 27.47 33.17 2.74
N ALA A 26 27.86 31.89 2.67
CA ALA A 26 29.25 31.49 2.50
C ALA A 26 29.37 30.13 1.79
N GLY A 27 29.71 30.18 0.50
CA GLY A 27 30.82 29.40 -0.05
C GLY A 27 30.61 27.91 -0.37
N GLY A 28 30.23 27.63 -1.63
CA GLY A 28 30.99 26.83 -2.60
C GLY A 28 31.54 25.43 -2.22
N ALA A 29 31.06 24.41 -2.93
CA ALA A 29 31.92 23.44 -3.61
C ALA A 29 31.16 22.82 -4.80
N SER A 30 31.68 23.07 -6.00
CA SER A 30 31.22 22.52 -7.27
C SER A 30 31.49 21.01 -7.33
N GLY A 31 30.44 20.20 -7.33
CA GLY A 31 30.52 18.78 -7.69
C GLY A 31 30.50 18.61 -9.20
N ALA A 32 31.61 18.14 -9.77
CA ALA A 32 31.74 17.81 -11.18
C ALA A 32 30.83 16.64 -11.57
N GLY A 33 30.28 16.70 -12.78
CA GLY A 33 29.23 15.82 -13.27
C GLY A 33 29.66 14.38 -13.55
N GLY A 34 28.74 13.45 -13.29
CA GLY A 34 28.73 12.12 -13.89
C GLY A 34 27.86 12.15 -15.15
N ALA A 35 28.51 11.97 -16.30
CA ALA A 35 27.85 11.93 -17.60
C ALA A 35 26.85 10.75 -17.68
N GLY A 36 25.63 11.06 -18.14
CA GLY A 36 24.62 10.08 -18.45
C GLY A 36 25.05 9.17 -19.61
N ALA A 37 24.91 7.86 -19.42
CA ALA A 37 24.96 6.89 -20.50
C ALA A 37 23.60 6.92 -21.23
N SER A 38 23.59 7.54 -22.40
CA SER A 38 22.56 7.37 -23.42
C SER A 38 22.95 6.18 -24.30
N GLY A 39 22.18 5.12 -24.24
CA GLY A 39 22.15 4.06 -25.24
C GLY A 39 20.69 3.64 -25.38
N GLY A 40 20.06 3.59 -26.54
CA GLY A 40 20.54 3.62 -27.91
C GLY A 40 19.48 2.86 -28.69
N ALA A 41 18.70 3.56 -29.52
CA ALA A 41 17.76 2.94 -30.43
C ALA A 41 18.53 2.21 -31.54
N GLY A 42 18.12 0.98 -31.89
CA GLY A 42 18.78 0.16 -32.91
C GLY A 42 17.85 -0.86 -33.56
N ALA A 43 17.12 -0.38 -34.57
CA ALA A 43 16.68 -1.00 -35.84
C ALA A 43 16.44 -2.54 -35.99
N ASN A 44 15.24 -2.84 -36.50
CA ASN A 44 14.93 -3.63 -37.72
C ASN A 44 15.67 -4.94 -38.04
N GLY A 45 14.86 -5.99 -38.22
CA GLY A 45 14.76 -6.71 -39.50
C GLY A 45 15.74 -7.87 -39.76
N GLY A 46 15.20 -9.09 -39.81
CA GLY A 46 15.90 -10.25 -40.36
C GLY A 46 15.02 -11.49 -40.40
N ALA A 47 14.36 -11.71 -41.54
CA ALA A 47 13.73 -12.99 -41.88
C ALA A 47 14.77 -13.97 -42.41
N GLY A 48 14.64 -15.27 -42.09
CA GLY A 48 15.11 -16.34 -42.98
C GLY A 48 15.73 -17.58 -42.33
N ALA A 49 15.08 -18.72 -42.62
CA ALA A 49 15.64 -20.06 -42.88
C ALA A 49 15.80 -21.08 -41.74
N SER A 50 14.81 -21.99 -41.71
CA SER A 50 14.91 -23.46 -41.79
C SER A 50 15.93 -24.26 -40.98
N GLY A 51 15.39 -25.22 -40.21
CA GLY A 51 15.78 -26.62 -40.30
C GLY A 51 16.74 -27.14 -39.23
N GLY A 52 16.22 -27.96 -38.31
CA GLY A 52 17.03 -28.78 -37.41
C GLY A 52 16.17 -29.55 -36.42
N ALA A 53 15.90 -30.82 -36.71
CA ALA A 53 15.32 -31.76 -35.75
C ALA A 53 16.44 -32.42 -34.93
N GLY A 54 16.24 -32.55 -33.62
CA GLY A 54 16.96 -33.50 -32.76
C GLY A 54 17.72 -32.86 -31.59
N GLY A 55 17.39 -33.27 -30.36
CA GLY A 55 18.24 -33.05 -29.19
C GLY A 55 17.47 -32.89 -27.88
N SER A 56 17.33 -33.98 -27.13
CA SER A 56 16.85 -33.99 -25.74
C SER A 56 17.88 -33.38 -24.79
N SER A 57 17.38 -32.84 -23.67
CA SER A 57 18.08 -32.62 -22.38
C SER A 57 18.98 -31.39 -22.19
N ALA A 58 18.46 -30.37 -21.47
CA ALA A 58 19.15 -29.49 -20.50
C ALA A 58 18.07 -28.52 -19.94
N ALA A 59 17.64 -28.54 -18.68
CA ALA A 59 18.36 -28.21 -17.44
C ALA A 59 19.15 -26.89 -17.56
N GLY A 60 18.65 -25.83 -16.91
CA GLY A 60 19.39 -24.59 -16.70
C GLY A 60 18.81 -23.38 -17.44
N GLY A 61 17.65 -22.90 -17.01
CA GLY A 61 17.27 -21.51 -17.25
C GLY A 61 18.18 -20.62 -16.41
N THR A 62 19.17 -20.02 -17.05
CA THR A 62 20.08 -19.04 -16.47
C THR A 62 19.27 -17.87 -15.91
N GLY A 63 19.20 -17.78 -14.58
CA GLY A 63 18.72 -16.58 -13.90
C GLY A 63 19.50 -15.38 -14.41
N GLY A 64 18.77 -14.38 -14.90
CA GLY A 64 19.35 -13.12 -15.33
C GLY A 64 20.15 -12.54 -14.20
N GLY A 65 21.48 -12.58 -14.32
CA GLY A 65 22.39 -11.98 -13.38
C GLY A 65 22.11 -10.48 -13.32
N PHE A 66 21.63 -10.02 -12.18
CA PHE A 66 21.63 -8.61 -11.82
C PHE A 66 23.10 -8.19 -11.63
N SER A 67 23.86 -8.03 -12.71
CA SER A 67 25.15 -7.33 -12.69
C SER A 67 24.88 -5.83 -12.56
N GLY A 68 24.41 -5.43 -11.37
CA GLY A 68 24.42 -4.06 -10.91
C GLY A 68 25.78 -3.77 -10.30
N SER A 69 26.54 -2.92 -10.97
CA SER A 69 27.90 -2.50 -10.63
C SER A 69 28.03 -2.05 -9.17
N GLY A 70 29.11 -2.50 -8.51
CA GLY A 70 29.43 -2.25 -7.11
C GLY A 70 29.43 -0.78 -6.70
N GLY A 71 28.26 -0.31 -6.27
CA GLY A 71 28.08 0.88 -5.45
C GLY A 71 28.26 0.50 -3.99
N VAL A 72 29.10 1.24 -3.28
CA VAL A 72 29.39 1.06 -1.86
C VAL A 72 28.12 1.10 -1.00
N GLY A 73 27.67 -0.06 -0.52
CA GLY A 73 26.95 -0.22 0.75
C GLY A 73 25.65 0.57 0.96
N GLY A 74 24.84 0.80 -0.07
CA GLY A 74 23.46 1.24 0.12
C GLY A 74 22.58 0.05 0.52
N GLU A 75 21.93 0.10 1.68
CA GLU A 75 20.89 -0.86 2.03
C GLU A 75 19.84 -0.90 0.91
N VAL A 76 19.47 -2.10 0.47
CA VAL A 76 18.45 -2.27 -0.58
C VAL A 76 17.14 -1.71 -0.05
N SER A 77 16.73 -0.54 -0.53
CA SER A 77 15.46 0.07 -0.14
C SER A 77 14.32 -0.65 -0.88
N PHE A 78 13.60 -1.51 -0.17
CA PHE A 78 12.41 -2.19 -0.68
C PHE A 78 11.17 -1.30 -0.66
N SER A 79 11.22 -0.15 0.03
CA SER A 79 10.06 0.69 0.31
C SER A 79 10.05 2.00 -0.47
N SER A 80 11.00 2.30 -1.36
CA SER A 80 10.90 3.53 -2.17
C SER A 80 9.67 3.49 -3.08
N CYS A 81 8.91 4.57 -3.17
CA CYS A 81 7.75 4.70 -4.06
C CYS A 81 7.62 6.13 -4.60
N GLU A 82 6.92 6.27 -5.72
CA GLU A 82 6.49 7.57 -6.23
C GLU A 82 4.99 7.78 -6.00
N ARG A 83 4.23 6.68 -5.88
CA ARG A 83 2.77 6.64 -5.86
C ARG A 83 2.26 5.57 -4.90
N PRO A 84 1.08 5.72 -4.27
CA PRO A 84 0.48 4.68 -3.43
C PRO A 84 0.30 3.35 -4.17
N SER A 85 -0.01 3.40 -5.47
CA SER A 85 -0.18 2.21 -6.32
C SER A 85 1.12 1.44 -6.62
N ASP A 86 2.28 2.04 -6.31
CA ASP A 86 3.57 1.38 -6.37
C ASP A 86 3.81 0.49 -5.15
N CYS A 87 3.03 0.65 -4.07
CA CYS A 87 3.20 -0.08 -2.82
C CYS A 87 2.20 -1.23 -2.67
N VAL A 88 2.64 -2.34 -2.09
CA VAL A 88 1.79 -3.48 -1.72
C VAL A 88 2.12 -3.95 -0.31
N VAL A 89 1.10 -4.43 0.40
CA VAL A 89 1.27 -5.01 1.74
C VAL A 89 1.74 -6.46 1.62
N THR A 90 2.77 -6.82 2.36
CA THR A 90 3.21 -8.22 2.52
C THR A 90 3.52 -8.52 3.98
N HIS A 91 3.86 -9.78 4.27
CA HIS A 91 4.27 -10.20 5.60
C HIS A 91 5.68 -9.70 5.91
N ARG A 92 5.92 -9.24 7.13
CA ARG A 92 7.25 -8.81 7.58
C ARG A 92 8.24 -9.99 7.68
N THR A 93 7.74 -11.18 7.97
CA THR A 93 8.51 -12.42 8.08
C THR A 93 8.15 -13.36 6.94
N CYS A 94 9.00 -14.36 6.67
CA CYS A 94 8.78 -15.34 5.59
C CYS A 94 7.40 -16.00 5.63
N CYS A 95 6.93 -16.34 6.82
CA CYS A 95 5.70 -17.10 7.04
C CYS A 95 4.52 -16.24 7.52
N GLY A 96 4.76 -14.97 7.87
CA GLY A 96 3.76 -14.14 8.54
C GLY A 96 3.52 -14.51 10.00
N ALA A 97 2.49 -13.89 10.57
CA ALA A 97 1.98 -14.19 11.90
C ALA A 97 0.76 -15.13 11.81
N CYS A 98 0.59 -15.96 12.85
CA CYS A 98 -0.59 -16.80 12.99
C CYS A 98 -1.74 -16.01 13.63
N GLY A 99 -2.93 -16.10 13.05
CA GLY A 99 -4.12 -15.37 13.51
C GLY A 99 -4.40 -14.11 12.69
N GLN A 100 -5.10 -13.15 13.28
CA GLN A 100 -5.37 -11.86 12.64
C GLN A 100 -4.08 -11.03 12.61
N ALA A 101 -3.60 -10.70 11.41
CA ALA A 101 -2.40 -9.91 11.25
C ALA A 101 -2.62 -8.47 11.71
N THR A 102 -1.66 -7.91 12.44
CA THR A 102 -1.64 -6.49 12.81
C THR A 102 -0.76 -5.68 11.86
N ALA A 103 -0.76 -4.35 11.98
CA ALA A 103 0.11 -3.48 11.19
C ALA A 103 1.61 -3.80 11.43
N GLU A 104 1.97 -4.26 12.63
CA GLU A 104 3.34 -4.65 12.98
C GLU A 104 3.79 -5.94 12.26
N ASP A 105 2.87 -6.88 12.01
CA ASP A 105 3.14 -8.13 11.29
C ASP A 105 3.30 -7.93 9.78
N ARG A 106 2.95 -6.73 9.31
CA ARG A 106 2.95 -6.36 7.91
C ARG A 106 4.04 -5.35 7.61
N VAL A 107 4.35 -5.25 6.33
CA VAL A 107 5.27 -4.29 5.75
C VAL A 107 4.74 -3.90 4.38
N ALA A 108 4.92 -2.64 4.00
CA ALA A 108 4.62 -2.18 2.66
C ALA A 108 5.92 -2.14 1.86
N VAL A 109 5.90 -2.75 0.68
CA VAL A 109 7.04 -2.85 -0.21
C VAL A 109 6.64 -2.36 -1.59
N HIS A 110 7.61 -1.87 -2.35
CA HIS A 110 7.40 -1.55 -3.75
C HIS A 110 7.02 -2.84 -4.50
N ARG A 111 5.97 -2.77 -5.32
CA ARG A 111 5.35 -3.92 -6.01
C ARG A 111 6.36 -4.75 -6.82
N ASP A 112 7.27 -4.09 -7.51
CA ASP A 112 8.30 -4.75 -8.34
C ASP A 112 9.44 -5.35 -7.50
N ARG A 113 9.42 -5.16 -6.19
CA ARG A 113 10.45 -5.62 -5.23
C ARG A 113 9.93 -6.69 -4.28
N VAL A 114 8.66 -7.11 -4.41
CA VAL A 114 8.03 -8.10 -3.51
C VAL A 114 8.81 -9.41 -3.48
N ASP A 115 9.20 -9.95 -4.64
CA ASP A 115 9.93 -11.22 -4.70
C ASP A 115 11.30 -11.12 -4.04
N GLY A 116 12.03 -10.02 -4.28
CA GLY A 116 13.32 -9.77 -3.64
C GLY A 116 13.19 -9.56 -2.13
N TYR A 117 12.12 -8.89 -1.68
CA TYR A 117 11.82 -8.75 -0.25
C TYR A 117 11.50 -10.12 0.37
N ARG A 118 10.71 -10.96 -0.30
CA ARG A 118 10.38 -12.30 0.17
C ARG A 118 11.63 -13.17 0.30
N GLU A 119 12.51 -13.17 -0.69
CA GLU A 119 13.79 -13.87 -0.62
C GLU A 119 14.64 -13.38 0.55
N TYR A 120 14.67 -12.05 0.78
CA TYR A 120 15.35 -11.46 1.93
C TYR A 120 14.72 -11.90 3.26
N ALA A 121 13.40 -11.80 3.41
CA ALA A 121 12.67 -12.17 4.62
C ALA A 121 12.74 -13.67 4.94
N CYS A 122 12.96 -14.52 3.93
CA CYS A 122 13.11 -15.97 4.06
C CYS A 122 14.57 -16.46 4.13
N ARG A 123 15.57 -15.57 4.10
CA ARG A 123 16.98 -15.98 3.99
C ARG A 123 17.44 -16.82 5.18
N ASP A 124 17.01 -16.45 6.39
CA ASP A 124 17.43 -17.08 7.63
C ASP A 124 16.40 -18.11 8.16
N ASP A 125 15.23 -18.20 7.51
CA ASP A 125 14.12 -19.07 7.92
C ASP A 125 13.60 -19.87 6.72
N LEU A 126 14.32 -20.95 6.40
CA LEU A 126 13.91 -21.95 5.40
C LEU A 126 13.06 -23.07 6.03
N GLY A 127 12.61 -22.88 7.28
CA GLY A 127 11.74 -23.85 7.95
C GLY A 127 10.39 -24.00 7.24
N THR A 128 9.73 -25.13 7.45
CA THR A 128 8.32 -25.28 7.06
C THR A 128 7.50 -24.28 7.84
N CYS A 129 6.84 -23.34 7.15
CA CYS A 129 5.95 -22.39 7.79
C CYS A 129 4.89 -23.14 8.62
N PRO A 130 4.56 -22.66 9.83
CA PRO A 130 3.50 -23.27 10.62
C PRO A 130 2.20 -23.24 9.81
N GLY A 131 1.35 -24.26 9.97
CA GLY A 131 0.09 -24.38 9.24
C GLY A 131 -0.97 -23.33 9.60
N CYS A 132 -0.60 -22.27 10.33
CA CYS A 132 -1.46 -21.14 10.66
C CYS A 132 -1.08 -19.93 9.83
N PHE A 133 -1.46 -19.94 8.55
CA PHE A 133 -1.40 -18.74 7.72
C PHE A 133 -2.59 -17.84 8.07
N GLY A 134 -2.33 -16.61 8.51
CA GLY A 134 -3.37 -15.61 8.74
C GLY A 134 -3.87 -15.03 7.43
N ASP A 135 -5.20 -14.93 7.28
CA ASP A 135 -5.82 -14.26 6.14
C ASP A 135 -5.34 -12.81 6.01
N PRO A 136 -5.30 -12.26 4.78
CA PRO A 136 -5.05 -10.83 4.59
C PRO A 136 -6.09 -10.03 5.37
N ASP A 137 -5.64 -8.99 6.05
CA ASP A 137 -6.53 -8.05 6.71
C ASP A 137 -6.88 -6.93 5.72
N PRO A 138 -8.14 -6.81 5.26
CA PRO A 138 -8.51 -5.83 4.24
C PRO A 138 -8.39 -4.39 4.73
N TYR A 139 -8.31 -4.16 6.04
CA TYR A 139 -8.10 -2.83 6.62
C TYR A 139 -6.63 -2.41 6.66
N LEU A 140 -5.69 -3.33 6.41
CA LEU A 140 -4.27 -3.01 6.29
C LEU A 140 -3.95 -2.72 4.82
N VAL A 141 -3.71 -1.45 4.52
CA VAL A 141 -3.47 -0.97 3.15
C VAL A 141 -2.06 -0.41 3.02
N ALA A 142 -1.49 -0.51 1.83
CA ALA A 142 -0.23 0.12 1.50
C ALA A 142 -0.48 1.51 0.92
N THR A 143 0.34 2.48 1.31
CA THR A 143 0.37 3.81 0.69
C THR A 143 1.81 4.28 0.49
N CYS A 144 1.98 5.37 -0.25
CA CYS A 144 3.25 6.07 -0.40
C CYS A 144 3.24 7.37 0.43
N VAL A 145 4.07 7.43 1.46
CA VAL A 145 4.24 8.62 2.30
C VAL A 145 5.43 9.41 1.80
N HIS A 146 5.21 10.65 1.36
CA HIS A 146 6.26 11.54 0.91
C HIS A 146 6.86 12.33 2.08
N GLY A 147 8.17 12.22 2.25
CA GLY A 147 8.97 13.04 3.16
C GLY A 147 10.04 13.84 2.43
N GLU A 148 10.95 14.45 3.19
CA GLU A 148 12.07 15.24 2.64
C GLU A 148 13.03 14.39 1.77
N SER A 149 13.09 13.09 2.05
CA SER A 149 13.97 12.12 1.37
C SER A 149 13.30 11.36 0.21
N GLY A 150 12.08 11.75 -0.20
CA GLY A 150 11.28 11.05 -1.21
C GLY A 150 10.12 10.24 -0.62
N GLY A 151 9.48 9.42 -1.47
CA GLY A 151 8.34 8.58 -1.10
C GLY A 151 8.78 7.24 -0.47
N GLN A 152 8.11 6.85 0.60
CA GLN A 152 8.27 5.56 1.26
C GLN A 152 6.95 4.83 1.44
N CYS A 153 6.94 3.56 1.07
CA CYS A 153 5.84 2.65 1.28
C CYS A 153 5.62 2.45 2.78
N ALA A 154 4.38 2.68 3.22
CA ALA A 154 3.95 2.48 4.58
C ALA A 154 2.66 1.65 4.62
N VAL A 155 2.49 0.87 5.68
CA VAL A 155 1.22 0.21 5.99
C VAL A 155 0.39 1.19 6.83
N ILE A 156 -0.85 1.41 6.43
CA ILE A 156 -1.85 2.14 7.22
C ILE A 156 -2.92 1.14 7.65
N ASP A 157 -3.29 1.18 8.93
CA ASP A 157 -4.51 0.55 9.41
C ASP A 157 -5.66 1.54 9.27
N LEU A 158 -6.59 1.23 8.36
CA LEU A 158 -7.76 2.07 8.13
C LEU A 158 -8.63 2.22 9.38
N ARG A 159 -8.64 1.24 10.29
CA ARG A 159 -9.40 1.29 11.55
C ARG A 159 -8.91 2.35 12.52
N ALA A 160 -7.63 2.70 12.41
CA ALA A 160 -7.01 3.75 13.22
C ALA A 160 -7.27 5.15 12.66
N THR A 161 -7.97 5.26 11.51
CA THR A 161 -8.29 6.55 10.88
C THR A 161 -9.70 6.99 11.24
N ASP A 162 -9.95 8.30 11.19
CA ASP A 162 -11.32 8.84 11.31
C ASP A 162 -12.23 8.37 10.16
N GLY A 163 -11.63 7.91 9.06
CA GLY A 163 -12.31 7.36 7.89
C GLY A 163 -13.15 6.12 8.16
N THR A 164 -12.94 5.41 9.27
CA THR A 164 -13.79 4.28 9.69
C THR A 164 -14.62 4.59 10.93
N SER A 165 -14.49 5.76 11.56
CA SER A 165 -15.28 6.11 12.74
C SER A 165 -16.78 6.18 12.44
N CYS A 166 -17.67 5.90 13.39
CA CYS A 166 -19.11 6.03 13.19
C CYS A 166 -19.85 6.28 14.50
N SER A 167 -21.06 6.86 14.41
CA SER A 167 -21.98 6.94 15.55
C SER A 167 -23.12 5.93 15.40
N THR A 168 -23.51 5.62 14.16
CA THR A 168 -24.62 4.74 13.81
C THR A 168 -24.28 3.91 12.57
N GLY A 169 -24.97 2.79 12.37
CA GLY A 169 -24.75 1.94 11.19
C GLY A 169 -25.03 2.65 9.85
N THR A 170 -25.88 3.68 9.84
CA THR A 170 -26.17 4.47 8.64
C THR A 170 -25.01 5.37 8.20
N ASP A 171 -24.06 5.64 9.10
CA ASP A 171 -22.85 6.39 8.79
C ASP A 171 -21.88 5.55 7.97
N CYS A 172 -22.03 4.23 7.97
CA CYS A 172 -21.14 3.32 7.29
C CYS A 172 -21.61 3.02 5.84
N ARG A 173 -20.63 2.71 4.99
CA ARG A 173 -20.85 2.10 3.68
C ARG A 173 -19.72 1.13 3.36
N VAL A 174 -20.04 0.12 2.56
CA VAL A 174 -19.07 -0.82 2.00
C VAL A 174 -18.36 -0.18 0.80
N ARG A 175 -17.06 -0.40 0.67
CA ARG A 175 -16.25 -0.04 -0.51
C ARG A 175 -15.08 -1.00 -0.68
N LEU A 176 -14.35 -0.83 -1.78
CA LEU A 176 -13.02 -1.42 -1.90
C LEU A 176 -11.97 -0.58 -1.15
N ASN A 177 -10.95 -1.25 -0.62
CA ASN A 177 -9.76 -0.67 -0.01
C ASN A 177 -8.74 -0.18 -1.05
N THR A 178 -9.05 -0.33 -2.33
CA THR A 178 -8.34 0.26 -3.47
C THR A 178 -9.04 1.54 -3.92
N CYS A 179 -8.29 2.44 -4.54
CA CYS A 179 -8.88 3.65 -5.09
C CYS A 179 -9.74 3.39 -6.33
N CYS A 180 -9.17 2.67 -7.30
CA CYS A 180 -9.86 2.34 -8.53
C CYS A 180 -10.71 1.07 -8.31
N ASN A 181 -12.03 1.21 -8.50
CA ASN A 181 -12.99 0.10 -8.32
C ASN A 181 -13.12 -0.80 -9.57
N CYS A 182 -12.53 -0.41 -10.70
CA CYS A 182 -12.74 -1.14 -11.94
C CYS A 182 -11.87 -2.41 -11.98
N GLY A 183 -12.51 -3.58 -12.20
CA GLY A 183 -11.81 -4.84 -12.47
C GLY A 183 -11.15 -5.51 -11.26
N VAL A 184 -11.38 -5.01 -10.05
CA VAL A 184 -10.85 -5.59 -8.80
C VAL A 184 -11.87 -6.55 -8.22
N ALA A 185 -11.42 -7.76 -7.85
CA ALA A 185 -12.24 -8.72 -7.14
C ALA A 185 -12.56 -8.25 -5.71
N THR A 186 -13.77 -8.53 -5.24
CA THR A 186 -14.28 -8.07 -3.94
C THR A 186 -13.73 -8.85 -2.75
N ASP A 187 -13.24 -10.06 -2.97
CA ASP A 187 -13.16 -11.08 -1.92
C ASP A 187 -12.22 -10.68 -0.76
N ASP A 188 -11.08 -10.06 -1.08
CA ASP A 188 -10.06 -9.63 -0.10
C ASP A 188 -9.90 -8.11 0.01
N ASN A 189 -10.70 -7.35 -0.74
CA ASN A 189 -10.52 -5.89 -0.88
C ASN A 189 -11.67 -5.09 -0.27
N VAL A 190 -12.63 -5.73 0.39
CA VAL A 190 -13.83 -5.06 0.90
C VAL A 190 -13.62 -4.53 2.33
N VAL A 191 -13.92 -3.25 2.53
CA VAL A 191 -13.87 -2.57 3.82
C VAL A 191 -15.13 -1.74 4.08
N ALA A 192 -15.49 -1.56 5.34
CA ALA A 192 -16.53 -0.63 5.76
C ALA A 192 -15.89 0.69 6.20
N VAL A 193 -16.41 1.80 5.67
CA VAL A 193 -15.91 3.15 5.95
C VAL A 193 -17.04 4.10 6.29
N ASN A 194 -16.70 5.19 6.97
CA ASN A 194 -17.59 6.31 7.20
C ASN A 194 -17.92 7.02 5.87
N ARG A 195 -19.20 7.35 5.67
CA ARG A 195 -19.68 8.07 4.48
C ARG A 195 -19.13 9.49 4.37
N GLY A 196 -18.95 10.19 5.49
CA GLY A 196 -18.36 11.53 5.56
C GLY A 196 -16.83 11.53 5.59
N GLY A 197 -16.20 10.43 6.02
CA GLY A 197 -14.74 10.27 6.02
C GLY A 197 -14.13 9.84 4.69
N SER A 198 -14.95 9.67 3.64
CA SER A 198 -14.45 9.11 2.38
C SER A 198 -13.46 9.99 1.65
N GLU A 199 -13.58 11.32 1.72
CA GLU A 199 -12.64 12.24 1.09
C GLU A 199 -11.23 12.13 1.68
N GLN A 200 -11.14 11.87 3.01
CA GLN A 200 -9.87 11.70 3.69
C GLN A 200 -9.20 10.38 3.30
N LEU A 201 -9.98 9.30 3.22
CA LEU A 201 -9.54 8.01 2.68
C LEU A 201 -9.11 8.14 1.22
N ASP A 202 -9.87 8.85 0.39
CA ASP A 202 -9.53 9.07 -1.01
C ASP A 202 -8.24 9.89 -1.10
N THR A 203 -8.02 10.89 -0.26
CA THR A 203 -6.73 11.61 -0.23
C THR A 203 -5.54 10.71 0.12
N GLN A 204 -5.75 9.67 0.92
CA GLN A 204 -4.68 8.74 1.33
C GLN A 204 -4.46 7.57 0.35
N LEU A 205 -5.52 7.13 -0.32
CA LEU A 205 -5.53 5.92 -1.15
C LEU A 205 -5.60 6.23 -2.64
N CYS A 206 -6.21 7.35 -3.01
CA CYS A 206 -6.44 7.75 -4.38
C CYS A 206 -5.44 8.78 -4.87
N GLU A 207 -4.93 8.50 -6.06
CA GLU A 207 -4.31 9.50 -6.92
C GLU A 207 -5.33 10.05 -7.90
N ASP A 208 -5.03 11.21 -8.47
CA ASP A 208 -5.88 11.83 -9.50
C ASP A 208 -6.08 10.94 -10.74
N ILE A 209 -5.22 9.95 -10.96
CA ILE A 209 -5.30 8.98 -12.07
C ILE A 209 -6.64 8.23 -12.11
N CYS A 210 -7.25 7.90 -10.96
CA CYS A 210 -8.54 7.20 -10.97
C CYS A 210 -9.71 8.10 -11.41
N LYS A 211 -9.52 9.42 -11.53
CA LYS A 211 -10.53 10.36 -12.04
C LYS A 211 -10.55 10.44 -13.57
N GLU A 212 -9.46 10.10 -14.24
CA GLU A 212 -9.32 10.19 -15.70
C GLU A 212 -9.70 8.89 -16.43
N LEU A 213 -9.81 7.77 -15.70
CA LEU A 213 -10.22 6.50 -16.30
C LEU A 213 -11.72 6.53 -16.65
N ASP A 214 -12.00 6.12 -17.90
CA ASP A 214 -13.33 5.93 -18.49
C ASP A 214 -14.29 5.22 -17.49
N PRO A 215 -15.61 5.52 -17.49
CA PRO A 215 -16.51 5.01 -16.46
C PRO A 215 -16.42 3.49 -16.37
N CYS A 216 -16.23 2.97 -15.14
CA CYS A 216 -16.00 1.54 -14.92
C CYS A 216 -17.04 0.70 -15.67
N VAL A 217 -16.56 -0.14 -16.59
CA VAL A 217 -17.41 -1.06 -17.36
C VAL A 217 -18.11 -2.06 -16.42
N THR A 218 -17.46 -2.41 -15.30
CA THR A 218 -17.98 -3.32 -14.29
C THR A 218 -17.85 -2.71 -12.90
N VAL A 219 -18.98 -2.53 -12.23
CA VAL A 219 -19.03 -2.16 -10.81
C VAL A 219 -18.85 -3.44 -9.98
N PRO A 220 -18.03 -3.43 -8.92
CA PRO A 220 -17.92 -4.57 -8.02
C PRO A 220 -19.28 -4.96 -7.41
N ASP A 221 -19.54 -6.26 -7.27
CA ASP A 221 -20.76 -6.74 -6.63
C ASP A 221 -20.59 -6.82 -5.11
N PHE A 222 -21.30 -5.96 -4.39
CA PHE A 222 -21.30 -5.94 -2.92
C PHE A 222 -22.48 -6.71 -2.31
N SER A 223 -23.21 -7.52 -3.08
CA SER A 223 -24.46 -8.18 -2.64
C SER A 223 -24.32 -9.08 -1.39
N GLY A 224 -23.12 -9.60 -1.11
CA GLY A 224 -22.81 -10.39 0.09
C GLY A 224 -22.35 -9.57 1.31
N TYR A 225 -22.17 -8.26 1.17
CA TYR A 225 -21.53 -7.42 2.17
C TYR A 225 -22.44 -6.29 2.65
N GLY A 226 -22.49 -6.15 3.97
CA GLY A 226 -23.15 -5.08 4.69
C GLY A 226 -22.13 -4.29 5.49
N SER A 227 -22.58 -3.18 6.06
CA SER A 227 -21.78 -2.40 6.99
C SER A 227 -22.58 -2.11 8.24
N ALA A 228 -21.94 -2.20 9.41
CA ALA A 228 -22.50 -1.81 10.69
C ALA A 228 -21.54 -0.90 11.44
N CYS A 229 -22.07 -0.16 12.42
CA CYS A 229 -21.26 0.58 13.37
C CYS A 229 -21.13 -0.25 14.65
N ASP A 230 -19.92 -0.71 14.95
CA ASP A 230 -19.60 -1.46 16.15
C ASP A 230 -18.48 -0.75 16.93
N GLN A 231 -18.72 -0.48 18.21
CA GLN A 231 -17.79 0.23 19.09
C GLN A 231 -17.26 1.57 18.52
N GLY A 232 -18.08 2.25 17.73
CA GLY A 232 -17.70 3.51 17.07
C GLY A 232 -16.84 3.34 15.81
N GLN A 233 -16.76 2.13 15.26
CA GLN A 233 -16.03 1.80 14.04
C GLN A 233 -16.92 1.10 13.02
N CYS A 234 -16.72 1.42 11.75
CA CYS A 234 -17.40 0.77 10.63
C CYS A 234 -16.78 -0.60 10.38
N ILE A 235 -17.60 -1.63 10.56
CA ILE A 235 -17.24 -3.03 10.32
C ILE A 235 -18.03 -3.60 9.15
N ILE A 236 -17.43 -4.54 8.43
CA ILE A 236 -18.13 -5.37 7.45
C ILE A 236 -18.99 -6.40 8.19
N THR A 237 -20.23 -6.57 7.74
CA THR A 237 -21.13 -7.63 8.20
C THR A 237 -21.56 -8.48 7.01
N PRO A 238 -21.59 -9.81 7.13
CA PRO A 238 -22.13 -10.65 6.07
C PRO A 238 -23.63 -10.36 5.92
N VAL A 239 -24.09 -10.14 4.69
CA VAL A 239 -25.52 -10.05 4.41
C VAL A 239 -26.05 -11.47 4.27
N PRO A 240 -27.06 -11.88 5.05
CA PRO A 240 -27.68 -13.18 4.86
C PRO A 240 -28.27 -13.24 3.46
N ILE A 241 -27.77 -14.14 2.62
CA ILE A 241 -28.32 -14.36 1.29
C ILE A 241 -29.69 -15.01 1.48
N PRO A 242 -30.81 -14.37 1.05
CA PRO A 242 -32.13 -14.95 1.22
C PRO A 242 -32.21 -16.31 0.54
N GLY A 243 -32.33 -17.38 1.34
CA GLY A 243 -32.45 -18.76 0.86
C GLY A 243 -31.20 -19.64 1.00
N ALA A 244 -30.09 -19.15 1.55
CA ALA A 244 -28.88 -19.97 1.79
C ALA A 244 -28.99 -20.93 3.01
N ASP A 245 -30.00 -20.76 3.87
CA ASP A 245 -30.20 -21.58 5.09
C ASP A 245 -30.93 -22.92 4.83
N ARG A 246 -30.93 -23.46 3.62
CA ARG A 246 -31.52 -24.78 3.33
C ARG A 246 -30.44 -25.81 3.00
N PRO A 247 -29.98 -26.60 4.00
CA PRO A 247 -29.18 -27.79 3.73
C PRO A 247 -29.98 -28.86 2.97
#